data_AF-A0A6P5F7W7-F1
#
_entry.id   AF-A0A6P5F7W7-F1
#
_cell.length_a   1.000
_cell.length_b   1.000
_cell.length_c   1.000
_cell.angle_alpha   90.00
_cell.angle_beta   90.00
_cell.angle_gamma   90.00
#
_symmetry.space_group_name_H-M   'P 1'
#
loop_
_entity.id
_entity.type
_entity.pdbx_description
1 polymer ?
#
loop_
_entity_poly.entity_id
_entity_poly.type
_entity_poly.pdbx_seq_one_letter_code
_entity_poly.pdbx_strand_id
1 'polypeptide(L)'
;MWWRKKETEQLPTHYDRLTECDGECEDVAERIPKGYVPMLVEDEARGEVERVLVHVKLLNEPFMVELLEWAAERFGYRQEGVLRVPCDAHNFRRMVIGIDLLSQSLLPAIVELAEDRHWRVRLAIIEYIPLLASQLGVGFFDDKLGALCMQWLEDKVFSIRDAAANNLKRLAEEFGPEWAMQHIVPQVLEKINNSHYLYRMTILHAISLLAPVMGADITCQKLLPVVIASSKDRVPNIKFNVAKVLQSLIPILDHTVVDNTIKPCLLELNEDPDVDVRFFAGQALQACDQVMMST
;
A
#
# COMPACT_ATOMS: atom_id res chain seq x y z
N MET A 1 -45.11 15.47 -15.45
CA MET A 1 -45.08 16.59 -14.49
C MET A 1 -45.04 15.99 -13.10
N TRP A 2 -44.13 16.22 -12.17
CA TRP A 2 -43.00 17.12 -11.95
C TRP A 2 -42.06 16.36 -10.98
N TRP A 3 -40.76 16.29 -11.26
CA TRP A 3 -39.76 15.97 -10.23
C TRP A 3 -39.12 17.30 -9.80
N ARG A 4 -39.40 17.76 -8.58
CA ARG A 4 -38.72 18.92 -7.98
C ARG A 4 -37.32 18.49 -7.54
N LYS A 5 -36.29 19.09 -8.14
CA LYS A 5 -34.90 19.06 -7.63
C LYS A 5 -34.91 19.57 -6.18
N LYS A 6 -34.36 18.79 -5.25
CA LYS A 6 -33.88 19.33 -3.97
C LYS A 6 -32.59 20.07 -4.24
N GLU A 7 -32.58 21.38 -3.99
CA GLU A 7 -31.38 22.20 -4.00
C GLU A 7 -30.41 21.68 -2.95
N THR A 8 -29.15 21.53 -3.36
CA THR A 8 -28.01 21.19 -2.51
C THR A 8 -27.54 22.50 -1.89
N GLU A 9 -27.80 22.72 -0.61
CA GLU A 9 -27.16 23.80 0.14
C GLU A 9 -25.66 23.52 0.20
N GLN A 10 -24.90 24.30 -0.57
CA GLN A 10 -23.45 24.35 -0.48
C GLN A 10 -23.10 24.99 0.86
N LEU A 11 -22.51 24.21 1.76
CA LEU A 11 -21.89 24.74 2.98
C LEU A 11 -20.80 25.76 2.59
N PRO A 12 -20.69 26.92 3.27
CA PRO A 12 -19.72 27.94 2.90
C PRO A 12 -18.30 27.40 3.10
N THR A 13 -17.46 27.48 2.08
CA THR A 13 -16.04 27.08 2.09
C THR A 13 -15.11 28.14 2.69
N HIS A 14 -15.65 29.11 3.43
CA HIS A 14 -14.87 30.19 4.04
C HIS A 14 -14.68 29.92 5.54
N TYR A 15 -13.46 29.54 5.93
CA TYR A 15 -13.03 29.50 7.32
C TYR A 15 -12.68 30.93 7.75
N ASP A 16 -13.58 31.59 8.47
CA ASP A 16 -13.26 32.86 9.13
C ASP A 16 -12.44 32.57 10.40
N ARG A 17 -11.22 33.11 10.47
CA ARG A 17 -10.53 33.23 11.77
C ARG A 17 -11.31 34.23 12.59
N LEU A 18 -11.77 33.80 13.77
CA LEU A 18 -12.25 34.71 14.80
C LEU A 18 -11.12 35.69 15.13
N THR A 19 -11.24 36.91 14.64
CA THR A 19 -10.33 38.01 14.95
C THR A 19 -10.46 38.40 16.42
N GLU A 20 -9.31 38.70 17.00
CA GLU A 20 -9.03 39.09 18.38
C GLU A 20 -10.07 40.08 18.95
N CYS A 21 -10.61 39.76 20.12
CA CYS A 21 -11.26 40.75 20.98
C CYS A 21 -10.17 41.60 21.62
N ASP A 22 -10.22 42.91 21.36
CA ASP A 22 -9.39 43.93 21.98
C ASP A 22 -9.54 43.90 23.52
N GLY A 23 -8.55 43.33 24.18
CA GLY A 23 -8.40 43.35 25.63
C GLY A 23 -6.95 43.04 25.97
N GLU A 24 -6.25 44.02 26.53
CA GLU A 24 -4.84 43.95 26.94
C GLU A 24 -4.59 42.74 27.86
N CYS A 25 -4.00 41.68 27.32
CA CYS A 25 -3.27 40.68 28.07
C CYS A 25 -2.00 40.34 27.27
N GLU A 26 -0.85 40.72 27.80
CA GLU A 26 0.46 40.31 27.29
C GLU A 26 0.60 38.79 27.43
N ASP A 27 0.20 38.03 26.41
CA ASP A 27 0.62 36.64 26.27
C ASP A 27 1.41 36.52 24.97
N VAL A 28 2.68 36.14 25.12
CA VAL A 28 3.57 35.78 24.03
C VAL A 28 2.86 34.71 23.21
N ALA A 29 2.31 35.10 22.04
CA ALA A 29 1.65 34.18 21.13
C ALA A 29 2.70 33.18 20.62
N GLU A 30 2.86 32.09 21.36
CA GLU A 30 3.75 31.00 21.05
C GLU A 30 3.41 30.52 19.64
N ARG A 31 4.30 30.80 18.69
CA ARG A 31 4.05 30.51 17.28
C ARG A 31 3.84 29.01 17.13
N ILE A 32 2.60 28.62 16.87
CA ILE A 32 2.23 27.22 16.65
C ILE A 32 2.94 26.74 15.38
N PRO A 33 3.76 25.68 15.45
CA PRO A 33 4.42 25.14 14.26
C PRO A 33 3.39 24.66 13.24
N LYS A 34 3.71 24.79 11.94
CA LYS A 34 2.83 24.26 10.88
C LYS A 34 2.59 22.76 11.09
N GLY A 35 1.34 22.35 10.97
CA GLY A 35 0.93 20.96 11.18
C GLY A 35 0.62 20.60 12.63
N TYR A 36 0.58 21.55 13.56
CA TYR A 36 0.13 21.33 14.94
C TYR A 36 -1.16 22.08 15.24
N VAL A 37 -2.00 21.48 16.08
CA VAL A 37 -3.24 22.04 16.60
C VAL A 37 -3.12 22.14 18.12
N PRO A 38 -3.45 23.30 18.72
CA PRO A 38 -3.48 23.43 20.17
C PRO A 38 -4.73 22.72 20.70
N MET A 39 -4.57 22.00 21.81
CA MET A 39 -5.65 21.40 22.58
C MET A 39 -5.48 21.72 24.05
N LEU A 40 -6.59 21.85 24.77
CA LEU A 40 -6.64 21.96 26.22
C LEU A 40 -7.01 20.59 26.78
N VAL A 41 -6.11 20.03 27.59
CA VAL A 41 -6.24 18.73 28.22
C VAL A 41 -6.64 19.00 29.67
N GLU A 42 -7.84 18.55 30.05
CA GLU A 42 -8.47 18.88 31.33
C GLU A 42 -8.68 17.62 32.19
N ASP A 43 -8.04 17.59 33.37
CA ASP A 43 -8.30 16.60 34.42
C ASP A 43 -9.40 17.11 35.35
N GLU A 44 -10.63 16.61 35.18
CA GLU A 44 -11.78 17.00 36.01
C GLU A 44 -11.61 16.67 37.50
N ALA A 45 -10.86 15.61 37.84
CA ALA A 45 -10.66 15.22 39.23
C ALA A 45 -9.71 16.17 39.95
N ARG A 46 -8.81 16.83 39.21
CA ARG A 46 -7.79 17.75 39.74
C ARG A 46 -8.06 19.22 39.42
N GLY A 47 -8.94 19.50 38.46
CA GLY A 47 -9.18 20.84 37.93
C GLY A 47 -7.98 21.43 37.18
N GLU A 48 -7.05 20.56 36.73
CA GLU A 48 -5.85 20.96 36.01
C GLU A 48 -6.15 21.06 34.52
N VAL A 49 -5.81 22.20 33.91
CA VAL A 49 -5.94 22.42 32.46
C VAL A 49 -4.57 22.73 31.90
N GLU A 50 -4.15 21.95 30.91
CA GLU A 50 -2.87 22.16 30.22
C GLU A 50 -3.05 22.30 28.72
N ARG A 51 -2.32 23.24 28.11
CA ARG A 51 -2.28 23.40 26.67
C ARG A 51 -1.21 22.50 26.07
N VAL A 52 -1.60 21.63 25.15
CA VAL A 52 -0.71 20.72 24.42
C VAL A 52 -0.81 20.98 22.92
N LEU A 53 0.33 20.90 22.22
CA LEU A 53 0.37 20.96 20.76
C LEU A 53 0.36 19.54 20.18
N VAL A 54 -0.63 19.26 19.35
CA VAL A 54 -0.85 17.93 18.77
C VAL A 54 -0.62 17.99 17.27
N HIS A 55 0.24 17.13 16.74
CA HIS A 55 0.45 17.08 15.29
C HIS A 55 -0.83 16.60 14.60
N VAL A 56 -1.26 17.25 13.51
CA VAL A 56 -2.52 16.98 12.79
C VAL A 56 -2.67 15.52 12.36
N LYS A 57 -1.56 14.80 12.14
CA LYS A 57 -1.56 13.36 11.81
C LYS A 57 -2.17 12.50 12.92
N LEU A 58 -2.02 12.90 14.19
CA LEU A 58 -2.53 12.14 15.33
C LEU A 58 -4.04 12.26 15.50
N LEU A 59 -4.70 13.21 14.82
CA LEU A 59 -6.14 13.44 14.94
C LEU A 59 -6.99 12.27 14.41
N ASN A 60 -6.43 11.50 13.48
CA ASN A 60 -7.10 10.33 12.89
C ASN A 60 -6.71 9.02 13.57
N GLU A 61 -5.82 9.04 14.57
CA GLU A 61 -5.44 7.83 15.28
C GLU A 61 -6.62 7.32 16.14
N PRO A 62 -6.86 6.00 16.22
CA PRO A 62 -8.03 5.45 16.91
C PRO A 62 -8.20 5.94 18.35
N PHE A 63 -7.10 6.07 19.11
CA PHE A 63 -7.13 6.58 20.47
C PHE A 63 -7.57 8.05 20.53
N MET A 64 -7.20 8.85 19.52
CA MET A 64 -7.55 10.26 19.45
C MET A 64 -8.98 10.43 19.00
N VAL A 65 -9.46 9.60 18.07
CA VAL A 65 -10.88 9.60 17.65
C VAL A 65 -11.78 9.29 18.84
N GLU A 66 -11.49 8.23 19.61
CA GLU A 66 -12.25 7.88 20.82
C GLU A 66 -12.23 9.04 21.84
N LEU A 67 -11.06 9.65 22.03
CA LEU A 67 -10.90 10.76 22.95
C LEU A 67 -11.65 12.04 22.50
N LEU A 68 -11.71 12.29 21.19
CA LEU A 68 -12.46 13.39 20.59
C LEU A 68 -13.98 13.14 20.64
N GLU A 69 -14.41 11.89 20.48
CA GLU A 69 -15.81 11.49 20.69
C GLU A 69 -16.24 11.73 22.14
N TRP A 70 -15.41 11.31 23.11
CA TRP A 70 -15.65 11.61 24.53
C TRP A 70 -15.70 13.13 24.80
N ALA A 71 -14.81 13.90 24.18
CA ALA A 71 -14.84 15.35 24.28
C ALA A 71 -16.14 15.94 23.70
N ALA A 72 -16.63 15.40 22.59
CA ALA A 72 -17.89 15.83 21.97
C ALA A 72 -19.12 15.46 22.82
N GLU A 73 -19.14 14.28 23.44
CA GLU A 73 -20.20 13.89 24.39
C GLU A 73 -20.21 14.80 25.63
N ARG A 74 -19.03 15.17 26.12
CA ARG A 74 -18.88 15.90 27.39
C ARG A 74 -19.06 17.41 27.26
N PHE A 75 -18.47 18.00 26.23
CA PHE A 75 -18.41 19.45 26.02
C PHE A 75 -19.25 19.93 24.82
N GLY A 76 -19.77 19.00 24.02
CA GLY A 76 -20.49 19.30 22.79
C GLY A 76 -19.57 19.69 21.63
N TYR A 77 -20.16 19.81 20.45
CA TYR A 77 -19.46 20.21 19.22
C TYR A 77 -19.24 21.73 19.10
N ARG A 78 -19.86 22.55 19.97
CA ARG A 78 -19.76 24.02 19.93
C ARG A 78 -18.94 24.54 21.10
N GLN A 79 -17.68 24.13 21.15
CA GLN A 79 -16.74 24.69 22.12
C GLN A 79 -16.26 26.05 21.62
N GLU A 80 -16.29 27.07 22.48
CA GLU A 80 -15.70 28.38 22.16
C GLU A 80 -14.19 28.35 22.46
N GLY A 81 -13.37 28.71 21.47
CA GLY A 81 -11.92 28.78 21.60
C GLY A 81 -11.18 27.49 21.24
N VAL A 82 -10.14 27.15 22.01
CA VAL A 82 -9.29 25.98 21.78
C VAL A 82 -10.03 24.70 22.21
N LEU A 83 -9.93 23.65 21.41
CA LEU A 83 -10.56 22.36 21.67
C LEU A 83 -10.16 21.79 23.03
N ARG A 84 -11.15 21.45 23.87
CA ARG A 84 -11.00 20.84 25.18
C ARG A 84 -11.23 19.34 25.11
N VAL A 85 -10.41 18.62 25.88
CA VAL A 85 -10.36 17.17 25.88
C VAL A 85 -10.34 16.67 27.34
N PRO A 86 -11.25 15.76 27.75
CA PRO A 86 -11.35 15.30 29.13
C PRO A 86 -10.32 14.20 29.38
N CYS A 87 -9.08 14.59 29.61
CA CYS A 87 -7.96 13.70 29.87
C CYS A 87 -6.96 14.43 30.76
N ASP A 88 -6.23 13.71 31.61
CA ASP A 88 -5.12 14.33 32.32
C ASP A 88 -3.90 14.47 31.40
N ALA A 89 -3.17 15.57 31.58
CA ALA A 89 -2.04 15.90 30.70
C ALA A 89 -0.91 14.87 30.76
N HIS A 90 -0.79 14.12 31.87
CA HIS A 90 0.19 13.06 32.01
C HIS A 90 -0.17 11.84 31.14
N ASN A 91 -1.40 11.34 31.23
CA ASN A 91 -1.88 10.22 30.42
C ASN A 91 -1.97 10.63 28.95
N PHE A 92 -2.41 11.85 28.64
CA PHE A 92 -2.41 12.37 27.27
C PHE A 92 -1.01 12.35 26.65
N ARG A 93 -0.02 12.90 27.37
CA ARG A 93 1.38 12.85 26.93
C ARG A 93 1.88 11.42 26.84
N ARG A 94 1.52 10.53 27.76
CA ARG A 94 1.92 9.12 27.72
C ARG A 94 1.31 8.37 26.53
N MET A 95 0.08 8.69 26.12
CA MET A 95 -0.58 8.11 24.95
C MET A 95 0.07 8.61 23.66
N VAL A 96 0.25 9.92 23.53
CA VAL A 96 0.85 10.56 22.36
C VAL A 96 2.34 10.18 22.21
N ILE A 97 3.13 10.35 23.26
CA ILE A 97 4.56 10.01 23.26
C ILE A 97 4.76 8.50 23.21
N GLY A 98 3.90 7.71 23.85
CA GLY A 98 4.03 6.25 23.91
C GLY A 98 4.03 5.60 22.53
N ILE A 99 3.11 6.01 21.65
CA ILE A 99 3.01 5.47 20.28
C ILE A 99 4.20 5.92 19.42
N ASP A 100 4.58 7.20 19.51
CA ASP A 100 5.73 7.73 18.78
C ASP A 100 7.04 7.08 19.24
N LEU A 101 7.24 6.87 20.54
CA LEU A 101 8.45 6.26 21.09
C LEU A 101 8.51 4.75 20.80
N LEU A 102 7.36 4.07 20.82
CA LEU A 102 7.28 2.65 20.45
C LEU A 102 7.61 2.46 18.97
N SER A 103 7.05 3.27 18.06
CA SER A 103 7.40 3.17 16.65
C SER A 103 8.88 3.50 16.40
N GLN A 104 9.44 4.51 17.07
CA GLN A 104 10.86 4.87 16.98
C GLN A 104 11.80 3.80 17.53
N SER A 105 11.37 3.03 18.54
CA SER A 105 12.19 1.99 19.17
C SER A 105 12.05 0.62 18.50
N LEU A 106 10.85 0.28 18.03
CA LEU A 106 10.56 -1.02 17.42
C LEU A 106 10.92 -1.08 15.95
N LEU A 107 10.76 0.01 15.20
CA LEU A 107 11.04 0.01 13.76
C LEU A 107 12.51 -0.33 13.45
N PRO A 108 13.52 0.23 14.14
CA PRO A 108 14.91 -0.18 13.91
C PRO A 108 15.14 -1.68 14.12
N ALA A 109 14.51 -2.28 15.15
CA ALA A 109 14.61 -3.71 15.40
C ALA A 109 13.92 -4.53 14.30
N ILE A 110 12.75 -4.10 13.80
CA ILE A 110 12.07 -4.76 12.67
C ILE A 110 12.95 -4.71 11.41
N VAL A 111 13.55 -3.55 11.11
CA VAL A 111 14.45 -3.38 9.96
C VAL A 111 15.70 -4.24 10.11
N GLU A 112 16.28 -4.32 11.32
CA GLU A 112 17.43 -5.20 11.59
C GLU A 112 17.08 -6.68 11.35
N LEU A 113 15.90 -7.12 11.83
CA LEU A 113 15.42 -8.50 11.62
C LEU A 113 15.05 -8.77 10.15
N ALA A 114 14.55 -7.76 9.42
CA ALA A 114 14.24 -7.84 8.00
C ALA A 114 15.47 -8.14 7.13
N GLU A 115 16.67 -7.79 7.61
CA GLU A 115 17.96 -7.97 6.94
C GLU A 115 18.83 -9.05 7.60
N ASP A 116 18.27 -9.83 8.53
CA ASP A 116 19.01 -10.82 9.30
C ASP A 116 19.76 -11.83 8.42
N ARG A 117 20.92 -12.29 8.90
CA ARG A 117 21.77 -13.26 8.16
C ARG A 117 21.07 -14.60 7.93
N HIS A 118 20.21 -15.01 8.85
CA HIS A 118 19.43 -16.22 8.77
C HIS A 118 18.12 -15.97 8.01
N TRP A 119 17.98 -16.63 6.87
CA TRP A 119 16.83 -16.40 5.99
C TRP A 119 15.49 -16.69 6.66
N ARG A 120 15.38 -17.64 7.60
CA ARG A 120 14.11 -17.88 8.29
C ARG A 120 13.65 -16.71 9.16
N VAL A 121 14.57 -15.91 9.68
CA VAL A 121 14.22 -14.68 10.41
C VAL A 121 13.62 -13.67 9.43
N ARG A 122 14.27 -13.45 8.28
CA ARG A 122 13.72 -12.60 7.20
C ARG A 122 12.36 -13.09 6.72
N LEU A 123 12.20 -14.39 6.53
CA LEU A 123 10.93 -15.01 6.12
C LEU A 123 9.82 -14.68 7.11
N ALA A 124 10.07 -14.84 8.42
CA ALA A 124 9.10 -14.51 9.45
C ALA A 124 8.68 -13.03 9.34
N ILE A 125 9.64 -12.11 9.18
CA ILE A 125 9.32 -10.69 9.01
C ILE A 125 8.43 -10.45 7.77
N ILE A 126 8.77 -11.05 6.62
CA ILE A 126 7.98 -10.93 5.38
C ILE A 126 6.54 -11.39 5.56
N GLU A 127 6.31 -12.48 6.30
CA GLU A 127 4.98 -13.03 6.54
C GLU A 127 4.13 -12.11 7.45
N TYR A 128 4.78 -11.35 8.34
CA TYR A 128 4.14 -10.39 9.24
C TYR A 128 3.89 -9.01 8.61
N ILE A 129 4.60 -8.64 7.54
CA ILE A 129 4.49 -7.31 6.92
C ILE A 129 3.05 -6.89 6.57
N PRO A 130 2.17 -7.73 5.98
CA PRO A 130 0.83 -7.27 5.61
C PRO A 130 0.01 -6.87 6.84
N LEU A 131 0.20 -7.54 7.97
CA LEU A 131 -0.43 -7.19 9.25
C LEU A 131 0.13 -5.87 9.80
N LEU A 132 1.44 -5.67 9.71
CA LEU A 132 2.06 -4.40 10.11
C LEU A 132 1.57 -3.25 9.24
N ALA A 133 1.44 -3.48 7.93
CA ALA A 133 0.97 -2.49 6.97
C ALA A 133 -0.49 -2.10 7.26
N SER A 134 -1.36 -3.06 7.55
CA SER A 134 -2.77 -2.78 7.89
C SER A 134 -2.93 -2.05 9.24
N GLN A 135 -2.05 -2.34 10.22
CA GLN A 135 -2.09 -1.71 11.54
C GLN A 135 -1.47 -0.31 11.59
N LEU A 136 -0.40 -0.08 10.83
CA LEU A 136 0.35 1.19 10.84
C LEU A 136 -0.14 2.18 9.78
N GLY A 137 -0.95 1.71 8.83
CA GLY A 137 -1.49 2.49 7.74
C GLY A 137 -0.50 2.72 6.59
N VAL A 138 -1.08 3.05 5.44
CA VAL A 138 -0.38 3.17 4.15
C VAL A 138 0.79 4.15 4.20
N GLY A 139 0.58 5.35 4.74
CA GLY A 139 1.61 6.40 4.75
C GLY A 139 2.85 6.02 5.57
N PHE A 140 2.67 5.32 6.69
CA PHE A 140 3.81 4.83 7.47
C PHE A 140 4.53 3.70 6.74
N PHE A 141 3.77 2.76 6.16
CA PHE A 141 4.32 1.64 5.42
C PHE A 141 5.18 2.10 4.24
N ASP A 142 4.68 3.02 3.42
CA ASP A 142 5.38 3.53 2.25
C ASP A 142 6.70 4.22 2.65
N ASP A 143 6.68 5.04 3.70
CA ASP A 143 7.86 5.78 4.17
C ASP A 143 8.95 4.87 4.78
N LYS A 144 8.56 3.76 5.41
CA LYS A 144 9.45 3.00 6.32
C LYS A 144 9.75 1.57 5.89
N LEU A 145 8.80 0.89 5.23
CA LEU A 145 8.86 -0.56 4.99
C LEU A 145 8.71 -0.94 3.52
N GLY A 146 8.18 -0.05 2.67
CA GLY A 146 7.98 -0.32 1.24
C GLY A 146 9.27 -0.72 0.50
N ALA A 147 10.39 -0.06 0.80
CA ALA A 147 11.69 -0.36 0.18
C ALA A 147 12.18 -1.79 0.49
N LEU A 148 11.93 -2.29 1.71
CA LEU A 148 12.31 -3.65 2.11
C LEU A 148 11.57 -4.70 1.27
N CYS A 149 10.29 -4.45 0.98
CA CYS A 149 9.48 -5.35 0.15
C CYS A 149 10.06 -5.53 -1.24
N MET A 150 10.61 -4.47 -1.82
CA MET A 150 11.26 -4.51 -3.13
C MET A 150 12.64 -5.15 -3.08
N GLN A 151 13.38 -4.95 -1.98
CA GLN A 151 14.69 -5.57 -1.75
C GLN A 151 14.59 -7.10 -1.66
N TRP A 152 13.57 -7.65 -1.00
CA TRP A 152 13.42 -9.09 -0.85
C TRP A 152 13.13 -9.85 -2.17
N LEU A 153 12.64 -9.16 -3.21
CA LEU A 153 12.50 -9.75 -4.55
C LEU A 153 13.85 -10.15 -5.17
N GLU A 154 14.95 -9.57 -4.68
CA GLU A 154 16.32 -9.83 -5.14
C GLU A 154 17.14 -10.62 -4.11
N ASP A 155 16.48 -11.23 -3.12
CA ASP A 155 17.16 -12.04 -2.10
C ASP A 155 17.86 -13.27 -2.74
N LYS A 156 19.04 -13.59 -2.20
CA LYS A 156 19.82 -14.77 -2.62
C LYS A 156 19.08 -16.10 -2.41
N VAL A 157 18.13 -16.16 -1.49
CA VAL A 157 17.34 -17.35 -1.16
C VAL A 157 16.02 -17.34 -1.92
N PHE A 158 15.75 -18.43 -2.65
CA PHE A 158 14.50 -18.56 -3.42
C PHE A 158 13.25 -18.42 -2.56
N SER A 159 13.17 -19.09 -1.40
CA SER A 159 12.01 -19.02 -0.51
C SER A 159 11.71 -17.60 -0.03
N ILE A 160 12.71 -16.73 0.06
CA ILE A 160 12.50 -15.32 0.41
C ILE A 160 11.89 -14.56 -0.76
N ARG A 161 12.40 -14.79 -1.98
CA ARG A 161 11.84 -14.18 -3.19
C ARG A 161 10.38 -14.59 -3.43
N ASP A 162 10.07 -15.86 -3.20
CA ASP A 162 8.71 -16.40 -3.30
C ASP A 162 7.78 -15.78 -2.26
N ALA A 163 8.22 -15.70 -1.00
CA ALA A 163 7.47 -15.03 0.06
C ALA A 163 7.27 -13.53 -0.23
N ALA A 164 8.29 -12.85 -0.76
CA ALA A 164 8.22 -11.45 -1.13
C ALA A 164 7.20 -11.20 -2.26
N ALA A 165 7.17 -12.05 -3.29
CA ALA A 165 6.19 -11.94 -4.37
C ALA A 165 4.75 -12.13 -3.86
N ASN A 166 4.52 -13.10 -2.98
CA ASN A 166 3.23 -13.31 -2.31
C ASN A 166 2.88 -12.15 -1.36
N ASN A 167 3.87 -11.55 -0.72
CA ASN A 167 3.68 -10.39 0.14
C ASN A 167 3.15 -9.19 -0.66
N LEU A 168 3.71 -8.91 -1.84
CA LEU A 168 3.20 -7.83 -2.71
C LEU A 168 1.74 -8.05 -3.13
N LYS A 169 1.36 -9.31 -3.43
CA LYS A 169 -0.04 -9.65 -3.71
C LYS A 169 -0.93 -9.29 -2.52
N ARG A 170 -0.55 -9.70 -1.31
CA ARG A 170 -1.34 -9.41 -0.09
C ARG A 170 -1.44 -7.91 0.20
N LEU A 171 -0.37 -7.15 -0.02
CA LEU A 171 -0.40 -5.69 0.11
C LEU A 171 -1.32 -5.04 -0.94
N ALA A 172 -1.31 -5.53 -2.18
CA ALA A 172 -2.23 -5.06 -3.22
C ALA A 172 -3.69 -5.42 -2.92
N GLU A 173 -3.95 -6.58 -2.31
CA GLU A 173 -5.30 -6.98 -1.84
C GLU A 173 -5.77 -6.09 -0.68
N GLU A 174 -4.87 -5.72 0.25
CA GLU A 174 -5.18 -4.90 1.41
C GLU A 174 -5.42 -3.43 1.05
N PHE A 175 -4.54 -2.83 0.23
CA PHE A 175 -4.58 -1.40 -0.09
C PHE A 175 -5.24 -1.07 -1.43
N GLY A 176 -5.56 -2.09 -2.21
CA GLY A 176 -6.29 -1.98 -3.47
C GLY A 176 -5.42 -1.72 -4.72
N PRO A 177 -6.02 -1.91 -5.91
CA PRO A 177 -5.30 -1.87 -7.18
C PRO A 177 -4.76 -0.47 -7.54
N GLU A 178 -5.45 0.61 -7.18
CA GLU A 178 -4.96 1.97 -7.43
C GLU A 178 -3.68 2.28 -6.65
N TRP A 179 -3.64 1.90 -5.36
CA TRP A 179 -2.42 2.05 -4.55
C TRP A 179 -1.28 1.20 -5.10
N ALA A 180 -1.56 -0.07 -5.44
CA ALA A 180 -0.56 -0.97 -6.00
C ALA A 180 -0.02 -0.47 -7.35
N MET A 181 -0.87 0.13 -8.19
CA MET A 181 -0.47 0.72 -9.47
C MET A 181 0.49 1.90 -9.29
N GLN A 182 0.34 2.67 -8.21
CA GLN A 182 1.19 3.83 -7.91
C GLN A 182 2.51 3.43 -7.23
N HIS A 183 2.46 2.48 -6.29
CA HIS A 183 3.58 2.21 -5.38
C HIS A 183 4.29 0.88 -5.66
N ILE A 184 3.60 -0.16 -6.11
CA ILE A 184 4.19 -1.50 -6.35
C ILE A 184 4.59 -1.68 -7.81
N VAL A 185 3.65 -1.50 -8.74
CA VAL A 185 3.83 -1.87 -10.16
C VAL A 185 5.07 -1.22 -10.78
N PRO A 186 5.34 0.09 -10.64
CA PRO A 186 6.51 0.71 -11.27
C PRO A 186 7.83 0.09 -10.79
N GLN A 187 7.95 -0.17 -9.50
CA GLN A 187 9.15 -0.73 -8.89
C GLN A 187 9.36 -2.20 -9.29
N VAL A 188 8.29 -2.98 -9.35
CA VAL A 188 8.34 -4.38 -9.81
C VAL A 188 8.75 -4.46 -11.28
N LEU A 189 8.17 -3.62 -12.14
CA LEU A 189 8.46 -3.63 -13.57
C LEU A 189 9.88 -3.14 -13.89
N GLU A 190 10.44 -2.22 -13.10
CA GLU A 190 11.84 -1.78 -13.27
C GLU A 190 12.82 -2.96 -13.13
N LYS A 191 12.57 -3.85 -12.15
CA LYS A 191 13.43 -4.99 -11.81
C LYS A 191 13.47 -6.08 -12.88
N ILE A 192 12.58 -6.07 -13.88
CA ILE A 192 12.64 -7.01 -15.00
C ILE A 192 13.93 -6.85 -15.82
N ASN A 193 14.58 -5.68 -15.76
CA ASN A 193 15.82 -5.40 -16.50
C ASN A 193 17.08 -5.90 -15.79
N ASN A 194 16.94 -6.61 -14.65
CA ASN A 194 18.10 -7.09 -13.90
C ASN A 194 18.94 -8.06 -14.73
N SER A 195 20.27 -7.89 -14.71
CA SER A 195 21.24 -8.76 -15.38
C SER A 195 21.11 -10.25 -14.98
N HIS A 196 20.71 -10.52 -13.73
CA HIS A 196 20.61 -11.86 -13.17
C HIS A 196 19.23 -12.48 -13.42
N TYR A 197 19.22 -13.60 -14.15
CA TYR A 197 17.98 -14.22 -14.62
C TYR A 197 17.07 -14.71 -13.49
N LEU A 198 17.61 -15.15 -12.34
CA LEU A 198 16.78 -15.56 -11.21
C LEU A 198 15.88 -14.44 -10.69
N TYR A 199 16.34 -13.18 -10.73
CA TYR A 199 15.55 -12.04 -10.29
C TYR A 199 14.48 -11.68 -11.31
N ARG A 200 14.82 -11.71 -12.60
CA ARG A 200 13.82 -11.57 -13.68
C ARG A 200 12.72 -12.63 -13.60
N MET A 201 13.08 -13.90 -13.30
CA MET A 201 12.10 -14.96 -13.04
C MET A 201 11.18 -14.64 -11.86
N THR A 202 11.72 -14.07 -10.77
CA THR A 202 10.90 -13.63 -9.63
C THR A 202 9.94 -12.53 -10.02
N ILE A 203 10.36 -11.57 -10.86
CA ILE A 203 9.47 -10.51 -11.33
C ILE A 203 8.33 -11.08 -12.18
N LEU A 204 8.60 -12.03 -13.07
CA LEU A 204 7.53 -12.73 -13.81
C LEU A 204 6.55 -13.45 -12.88
N HIS A 205 7.04 -14.08 -11.82
CA HIS A 205 6.19 -14.69 -10.80
C HIS A 205 5.35 -13.64 -10.05
N ALA A 206 5.96 -12.54 -9.61
CA ALA A 206 5.23 -11.45 -8.96
C ALA A 206 4.14 -10.86 -9.86
N ILE A 207 4.41 -10.69 -11.16
CA ILE A 207 3.41 -10.25 -12.15
C ILE A 207 2.23 -11.23 -12.20
N SER A 208 2.48 -12.54 -12.24
CA SER A 208 1.39 -13.54 -12.25
C SER A 208 0.51 -13.50 -10.99
N LEU A 209 1.08 -13.16 -9.84
CA LEU A 209 0.35 -13.04 -8.58
C LEU A 209 -0.43 -11.72 -8.47
N LEU A 210 0.11 -10.64 -9.02
CA LEU A 210 -0.52 -9.32 -9.00
C LEU A 210 -1.66 -9.21 -10.02
N ALA A 211 -1.53 -9.81 -11.20
CA ALA A 211 -2.49 -9.63 -12.30
C ALA A 211 -3.98 -9.85 -11.91
N PRO A 212 -4.35 -10.90 -11.15
CA PRO A 212 -5.74 -11.06 -10.70
C PRO A 212 -6.23 -9.92 -9.80
N VAL A 213 -5.34 -9.34 -8.98
CA VAL A 213 -5.65 -8.25 -8.04
C VAL A 213 -5.79 -6.92 -8.78
N MET A 214 -4.98 -6.71 -9.82
CA MET A 214 -4.98 -5.48 -10.62
C MET A 214 -6.18 -5.36 -11.58
N GLY A 215 -6.87 -6.48 -11.86
CA GLY A 215 -7.97 -6.52 -12.83
C GLY A 215 -7.50 -6.46 -14.30
N ALA A 216 -8.45 -6.66 -15.22
CA ALA A 216 -8.18 -6.83 -16.65
C ALA A 216 -7.52 -5.59 -17.27
N ASP A 217 -8.03 -4.39 -17.00
CA ASP A 217 -7.56 -3.15 -17.62
C ASP A 217 -6.10 -2.84 -17.28
N ILE A 218 -5.75 -2.85 -15.98
CA ILE A 218 -4.39 -2.54 -15.54
C ILE A 218 -3.44 -3.66 -15.97
N THR A 219 -3.87 -4.93 -15.87
CA THR A 219 -3.08 -6.07 -16.34
C THR A 219 -2.76 -5.95 -17.82
N CYS A 220 -3.74 -5.61 -18.65
CA CYS A 220 -3.58 -5.44 -20.09
C CYS A 220 -2.63 -4.28 -20.43
N GLN A 221 -2.82 -3.11 -19.78
CA GLN A 221 -2.10 -1.89 -20.14
C GLN A 221 -0.69 -1.82 -19.57
N LYS A 222 -0.43 -2.43 -18.41
CA LYS A 222 0.82 -2.26 -17.66
C LYS A 222 1.65 -3.53 -17.54
N LEU A 223 1.02 -4.67 -17.25
CA LEU A 223 1.73 -5.91 -16.95
C LEU A 223 2.02 -6.75 -18.21
N LEU A 224 1.00 -6.95 -19.05
CA LEU A 224 1.11 -7.77 -20.26
C LEU A 224 2.24 -7.32 -21.20
N PRO A 225 2.45 -6.01 -21.49
CA PRO A 225 3.52 -5.59 -22.40
C PRO A 225 4.91 -6.02 -21.92
N VAL A 226 5.15 -6.02 -20.61
CA VAL A 226 6.43 -6.46 -20.02
C VAL A 226 6.60 -7.97 -20.12
N VAL A 227 5.52 -8.74 -19.92
CA VAL A 227 5.53 -10.20 -20.09
C VAL A 227 5.83 -10.56 -21.56
N ILE A 228 5.19 -9.90 -22.52
CA ILE A 228 5.41 -10.11 -23.94
C ILE A 228 6.84 -9.74 -24.34
N ALA A 229 7.37 -8.61 -23.87
CA ALA A 229 8.76 -8.22 -24.14
C ALA A 229 9.76 -9.25 -23.60
N SER A 230 9.46 -9.84 -22.44
CA SER A 230 10.29 -10.88 -21.81
C SER A 230 10.33 -12.19 -22.60
N SER A 231 9.42 -12.41 -23.57
CA SER A 231 9.47 -13.58 -24.47
C SER A 231 10.76 -13.63 -25.31
N LYS A 232 11.43 -12.47 -25.47
CA LYS A 232 12.69 -12.33 -26.23
C LYS A 232 13.94 -12.51 -25.37
N ASP A 233 13.81 -12.84 -24.09
CA ASP A 233 14.96 -13.03 -23.21
C ASP A 233 15.90 -14.13 -23.74
N ARG A 234 17.20 -13.94 -23.63
CA ARG A 234 18.21 -14.92 -24.06
C ARG A 234 18.18 -16.23 -23.28
N VAL A 235 17.61 -16.24 -22.08
CA VAL A 235 17.60 -17.40 -21.17
C VAL A 235 16.30 -18.20 -21.36
N PRO A 236 16.37 -19.49 -21.77
CA PRO A 236 15.17 -20.33 -21.94
C PRO A 236 14.27 -20.40 -20.71
N ASN A 237 14.87 -20.42 -19.50
CA ASN A 237 14.10 -20.38 -18.26
C ASN A 237 13.18 -19.17 -18.13
N ILE A 238 13.59 -18.01 -18.66
CA ILE A 238 12.71 -16.83 -18.66
C ILE A 238 11.57 -17.06 -19.64
N LYS A 239 11.89 -17.48 -20.87
CA LYS A 239 10.90 -17.71 -21.93
C LYS A 239 9.81 -18.71 -21.54
N PHE A 240 10.15 -19.85 -20.94
CA PHE A 240 9.11 -20.79 -20.52
C PHE A 240 8.28 -20.27 -19.34
N ASN A 241 8.86 -19.44 -18.46
CA ASN A 241 8.08 -18.78 -17.43
C ASN A 241 7.17 -17.71 -18.02
N VAL A 242 7.56 -17.02 -19.10
CA VAL A 242 6.65 -16.15 -19.86
C VAL A 242 5.44 -16.94 -20.35
N ALA A 243 5.62 -18.13 -20.93
CA ALA A 243 4.50 -18.97 -21.35
C ALA A 243 3.55 -19.32 -20.17
N LYS A 244 4.09 -19.67 -19.00
CA LYS A 244 3.29 -19.91 -17.78
C LYS A 244 2.53 -18.68 -17.31
N VAL A 245 3.17 -17.51 -17.31
CA VAL A 245 2.51 -16.26 -16.93
C VAL A 245 1.40 -15.96 -17.92
N LEU A 246 1.67 -16.00 -19.23
CA LEU A 246 0.66 -15.79 -20.26
C LEU A 246 -0.54 -16.72 -20.10
N GLN A 247 -0.31 -18.01 -19.81
CA GLN A 247 -1.38 -18.97 -19.50
C GLN A 247 -2.25 -18.51 -18.32
N SER A 248 -1.64 -18.00 -17.24
CA SER A 248 -2.38 -17.50 -16.08
C SER A 248 -3.18 -16.22 -16.33
N LEU A 249 -2.84 -15.46 -17.39
CA LEU A 249 -3.54 -14.23 -17.76
C LEU A 249 -4.76 -14.47 -18.66
N ILE A 250 -4.85 -15.63 -19.33
CA ILE A 250 -5.96 -15.99 -20.21
C ILE A 250 -7.34 -15.79 -19.53
N PRO A 251 -7.60 -16.28 -18.31
CA PRO A 251 -8.92 -16.11 -17.68
C PRO A 251 -9.20 -14.66 -17.20
N ILE A 252 -8.22 -13.77 -17.24
CA ILE A 252 -8.32 -12.39 -16.72
C ILE A 252 -8.63 -11.41 -17.86
N LEU A 253 -8.13 -11.69 -19.07
CA LEU A 253 -8.13 -10.75 -20.18
C LEU A 253 -9.22 -11.06 -21.21
N ASP A 254 -9.67 -10.02 -21.90
CA ASP A 254 -10.64 -10.17 -23.00
C ASP A 254 -10.11 -11.09 -24.11
N HIS A 255 -11.01 -11.88 -24.69
CA HIS A 255 -10.68 -12.79 -25.80
C HIS A 255 -9.95 -12.10 -26.95
N THR A 256 -10.30 -10.85 -27.25
CA THR A 256 -9.63 -10.07 -28.30
C THR A 256 -8.15 -9.81 -27.99
N VAL A 257 -7.80 -9.61 -26.72
CA VAL A 257 -6.41 -9.46 -26.27
C VAL A 257 -5.69 -10.81 -26.33
N VAL A 258 -6.38 -11.88 -25.92
CA VAL A 258 -5.84 -13.24 -25.99
C VAL A 258 -5.49 -13.60 -27.44
N ASP A 259 -6.41 -13.41 -28.38
CA ASP A 259 -6.23 -13.79 -29.78
C ASP A 259 -5.22 -12.90 -30.53
N ASN A 260 -5.23 -11.60 -30.28
CA ASN A 260 -4.37 -10.67 -31.03
C ASN A 260 -2.97 -10.49 -30.42
N THR A 261 -2.78 -10.83 -29.14
CA THR A 261 -1.52 -10.57 -28.43
C THR A 261 -0.90 -11.82 -27.81
N ILE A 262 -1.66 -12.57 -27.01
CA ILE A 262 -1.13 -13.74 -26.29
C ILE A 262 -0.86 -14.90 -27.24
N LYS A 263 -1.84 -15.27 -28.07
CA LYS A 263 -1.76 -16.41 -28.97
C LYS A 263 -0.60 -16.29 -29.98
N PRO A 264 -0.36 -15.14 -30.63
CA PRO A 264 0.79 -14.97 -31.52
C PRO A 264 2.13 -15.11 -30.79
N CYS A 265 2.24 -14.55 -29.57
CA CYS A 265 3.45 -14.68 -28.76
C CYS A 265 3.72 -16.15 -28.36
N LEU A 266 2.68 -16.90 -28.00
CA LEU A 266 2.80 -18.32 -27.65
C LEU A 266 3.14 -19.18 -28.86
N LEU A 267 2.60 -18.88 -30.05
CA LEU A 267 2.96 -19.57 -31.29
C LEU A 267 4.45 -19.41 -31.60
N GLU A 268 5.01 -18.21 -31.40
CA GLU A 268 6.44 -17.98 -31.60
C GLU A 268 7.29 -18.75 -30.57
N LEU A 269 6.88 -18.76 -29.30
CA LEU A 269 7.56 -19.55 -28.26
C LEU A 269 7.46 -21.07 -28.52
N ASN A 270 6.40 -21.52 -29.19
CA ASN A 270 6.21 -22.92 -29.54
C ASN A 270 7.19 -23.41 -30.63
N GLU A 271 7.86 -22.49 -31.33
CA GLU A 271 8.92 -22.78 -32.30
C GLU A 271 10.34 -22.57 -31.72
N ASP A 272 10.47 -22.27 -30.42
CA ASP A 272 11.76 -22.04 -29.77
C ASP A 272 12.64 -23.31 -29.77
N PRO A 273 13.97 -23.22 -29.92
CA PRO A 273 14.86 -24.39 -29.88
C PRO A 273 14.81 -25.16 -28.55
N ASP A 274 14.48 -24.52 -27.44
CA ASP A 274 14.42 -25.16 -26.13
C ASP A 274 13.14 -25.98 -25.93
N VAL A 275 13.28 -27.21 -25.43
CA VAL A 275 12.16 -28.16 -25.28
C VAL A 275 11.14 -27.69 -24.25
N ASP A 276 11.59 -27.11 -23.13
CA ASP A 276 10.71 -26.65 -22.06
C ASP A 276 9.91 -25.43 -22.53
N VAL A 277 10.54 -24.53 -23.28
CA VAL A 277 9.85 -23.38 -23.87
C VAL A 277 8.71 -23.84 -24.78
N ARG A 278 8.95 -24.78 -25.70
CA ARG A 278 7.89 -25.34 -26.55
C ARG A 278 6.80 -26.04 -25.73
N PHE A 279 7.19 -26.84 -24.74
CA PHE A 279 6.25 -27.59 -23.91
C PHE A 279 5.27 -26.68 -23.15
N PHE A 280 5.78 -25.64 -22.48
CA PHE A 280 4.92 -24.71 -21.75
C PHE A 280 4.13 -23.78 -22.67
N ALA A 281 4.69 -23.39 -23.83
CA ALA A 281 3.95 -22.63 -24.85
C ALA A 281 2.77 -23.44 -25.42
N GLY A 282 2.99 -24.72 -25.74
CA GLY A 282 1.94 -25.62 -26.20
C GLY A 282 0.81 -25.81 -25.18
N GLN A 283 1.13 -25.94 -23.88
CA GLN A 283 0.11 -25.98 -22.82
C GLN A 283 -0.70 -24.69 -22.72
N ALA A 284 -0.04 -23.53 -22.85
CA ALA A 284 -0.71 -22.24 -22.81
C ALA A 284 -1.63 -22.04 -24.04
N LEU A 285 -1.22 -22.51 -25.22
CA LEU A 285 -2.05 -22.50 -26.43
C LEU A 285 -3.32 -23.34 -26.26
N GLN A 286 -3.21 -24.54 -25.68
CA GLN A 286 -4.37 -25.38 -25.37
C GLN A 286 -5.36 -24.67 -24.44
N ALA A 287 -4.85 -23.92 -23.46
CA ALA A 287 -5.70 -23.14 -22.55
C ALA A 287 -6.44 -22.00 -23.29
N CYS A 288 -5.82 -21.38 -24.31
CA CYS A 288 -6.49 -20.37 -25.14
C CYS A 288 -7.71 -20.99 -25.87
N ASP A 289 -7.53 -22.19 -26.42
CA ASP A 289 -8.59 -22.86 -27.19
C ASP A 289 -9.75 -23.35 -26.31
N GLN A 290 -9.48 -23.78 -25.07
CA GLN A 290 -10.50 -24.22 -24.11
C GLN A 290 -11.44 -23.09 -23.68
N VAL A 291 -10.91 -21.88 -23.50
CA VAL A 291 -11.69 -20.70 -23.10
C VAL A 291 -12.62 -20.24 -24.23
N MET A 292 -12.24 -20.42 -25.49
CA MET A 292 -13.13 -20.16 -26.64
C MET A 292 -14.30 -21.15 -26.74
N MET A 293 -14.15 -22.39 -26.28
CA MET A 293 -15.21 -23.40 -26.35
C MET A 293 -16.24 -23.32 -25.21
N SER A 294 -15.96 -22.51 -24.19
CA SER A 294 -16.78 -22.39 -22.97
C SER A 294 -17.55 -21.07 -22.88
N THR A 295 -17.45 -20.21 -23.89
CA THR A 295 -18.14 -18.91 -24.02
C THR A 295 -19.12 -18.95 -25.19
#